data_AF-A0A5C3QNZ6-F1
#
_entry.id   AF-A0A5C3QNZ6-F1
#
_cell.length_a   1.000
_cell.length_b   1.000
_cell.length_c   1.000
_cell.angle_alpha   90.00
_cell.angle_beta   90.00
_cell.angle_gamma   90.00
#
_symmetry.space_group_name_H-M   'P 1'
#
loop_
_entity.id
_entity.type
_entity.pdbx_description
1 polymer ?
#
loop_
_entity_poly.entity_id
_entity_poly.type
_entity_poly.pdbx_seq_one_letter_code
_entity_poly.pdbx_strand_id
1 'polypeptide(L)'
;MSWGLVGTPPKQPQNILPSIASAGLTKPVPAWFLETISLLVDEGSPVFTPTRLATCSWVQYHEAAMFPTNFIAIGDSTMGLNPIYGQGCSKIMVSLLLLDRMLREQQYDQSLSPLFAKQFFHELKTRTRGMWVSSKYEDYQRSTAGPSTGETRQNGKLVRWANRLVRQAARKDVKVARVLSSIGHVFALESALMRPGILLKILWAQITQSTSGKTELRLL
;
A
#
# COMPACT_ATOMS: atom_id res chain seq x y z
N MET A 1 -8.58 5.19 10.50
CA MET A 1 -8.05 3.86 10.88
C MET A 1 -6.58 3.82 10.57
N SER A 2 -5.68 3.92 11.56
CA SER A 2 -4.32 3.38 11.42
C SER A 2 -4.46 1.89 11.16
N TRP A 3 -3.70 1.38 10.20
CA TRP A 3 -3.37 -0.04 10.25
C TRP A 3 -2.49 -0.20 11.49
N GLY A 4 -2.92 -1.02 12.44
CA GLY A 4 -2.19 -1.28 13.67
C GLY A 4 -2.53 -0.32 14.81
N LEU A 5 -3.00 -0.92 15.90
CA LEU A 5 -3.17 -0.41 17.26
C LEU A 5 -4.11 0.80 17.42
N VAL A 6 -5.13 0.62 18.27
CA VAL A 6 -5.91 1.73 18.82
C VAL A 6 -5.07 2.33 19.94
N GLY A 7 -4.36 3.43 19.67
CA GLY A 7 -3.55 4.11 20.69
C GLY A 7 -2.13 4.44 20.24
N THR A 8 -1.27 4.74 21.21
CA THR A 8 0.16 4.95 20.96
C THR A 8 0.86 3.60 20.82
N PRO A 9 1.79 3.43 19.86
CA PRO A 9 2.56 2.18 19.74
C PRO A 9 3.35 1.92 21.02
N PRO A 10 3.53 0.64 21.42
CA PRO A 10 4.26 0.29 22.63
C PRO A 10 5.68 0.84 22.56
N LYS A 11 6.12 1.47 23.66
CA LYS A 11 7.49 2.01 23.82
C LYS A 11 8.36 1.18 24.75
N GLN A 12 7.79 0.12 25.33
CA GLN A 12 8.43 -0.75 26.31
C GLN A 12 8.06 -2.20 26.02
N PRO A 13 8.95 -3.17 26.30
CA PRO A 13 8.73 -4.59 26.03
C PRO A 13 7.41 -5.11 26.63
N GLN A 14 7.14 -4.78 27.91
CA GLN A 14 5.94 -5.23 28.62
C GLN A 14 4.60 -4.81 27.97
N ASN A 15 4.63 -3.78 27.12
CA ASN A 15 3.43 -3.24 26.49
C ASN A 15 3.14 -3.88 25.11
N ILE A 16 4.04 -4.71 24.57
CA ILE A 16 3.89 -5.33 23.24
C ILE A 16 2.69 -6.27 23.21
N LEU A 17 2.64 -7.27 24.11
CA LEU A 17 1.57 -8.26 24.16
C LEU A 17 0.18 -7.63 24.42
N PRO A 18 0.00 -6.73 25.42
CA PRO A 18 -1.27 -6.04 25.60
C PRO A 18 -1.72 -5.23 24.39
N SER A 19 -0.79 -4.59 23.68
CA SER A 19 -1.10 -3.84 22.45
C SER A 19 -1.64 -4.75 21.35
N ILE A 20 -1.03 -5.92 21.14
CA ILE A 20 -1.49 -6.88 20.13
C ILE A 20 -2.84 -7.48 20.51
N ALA A 21 -3.03 -7.85 21.78
CA ALA A 21 -4.28 -8.43 22.27
C ALA A 21 -5.47 -7.46 22.18
N SER A 22 -5.21 -6.15 22.36
CA SER A 22 -6.21 -5.09 22.22
C SER A 22 -6.44 -4.62 20.77
N ALA A 23 -5.76 -5.23 19.79
CA ALA A 23 -6.00 -4.91 18.40
C ALA A 23 -7.46 -5.24 18.04
N GLY A 24 -8.17 -4.30 17.40
CA GLY A 24 -9.57 -4.45 16.98
C GLY A 24 -9.75 -5.43 15.81
N LEU A 25 -9.29 -6.67 15.97
CA LEU A 25 -9.39 -7.76 15.02
C LEU A 25 -10.76 -8.43 15.14
N THR A 26 -11.29 -8.89 14.00
CA THR A 26 -12.60 -9.58 13.95
C THR A 26 -12.57 -10.95 14.61
N LYS A 27 -11.39 -11.59 14.68
CA LYS A 27 -11.15 -12.83 15.41
C LYS A 27 -10.03 -12.59 16.42
N PRO A 28 -10.08 -13.22 17.60
CA PRO A 28 -8.98 -13.14 18.55
C PRO A 28 -7.70 -13.66 17.92
N VAL A 29 -6.57 -13.09 18.35
CA VAL A 29 -5.24 -13.54 17.94
C VAL A 29 -5.04 -14.98 18.41
N PRO A 30 -4.57 -15.90 17.56
CA PRO A 30 -4.31 -17.28 17.98
C PRO A 30 -3.28 -17.36 19.12
N ALA A 31 -3.48 -18.30 20.06
CA ALA A 31 -2.60 -18.46 21.22
C ALA A 31 -1.13 -18.67 20.83
N TRP A 32 -0.86 -19.57 19.87
CA TRP A 32 0.49 -19.85 19.37
C TRP A 32 1.23 -18.58 18.88
N PHE A 33 0.49 -17.60 18.34
CA PHE A 33 1.10 -16.37 17.86
C PHE A 33 1.51 -15.47 19.03
N LEU A 34 0.66 -15.35 20.05
CA LEU A 34 0.99 -14.62 21.27
C LEU A 34 2.17 -15.27 22.01
N GLU A 35 2.21 -16.60 22.08
CA GLU A 35 3.35 -17.35 22.63
C GLU A 35 4.64 -17.05 21.85
N THR A 36 4.57 -17.07 20.52
CA THR A 36 5.72 -16.73 19.67
C THR A 36 6.23 -15.31 19.95
N ILE A 37 5.32 -14.33 20.05
CA ILE A 37 5.69 -12.96 20.38
C ILE A 37 6.27 -12.86 21.80
N SER A 38 5.73 -13.58 22.78
CA SER A 38 6.28 -13.62 24.15
C SER A 38 7.74 -14.06 24.12
N LEU A 39 8.02 -15.20 23.49
CA LEU A 39 9.38 -15.73 23.36
C LEU A 39 10.34 -14.71 22.70
N LEU A 40 9.89 -14.03 21.64
CA LEU A 40 10.69 -13.01 20.97
C LEU A 40 10.95 -11.78 21.84
N VAL A 41 10.01 -11.41 22.71
CA VAL A 41 10.18 -10.28 23.64
C VAL A 41 11.10 -10.66 24.80
N ASP A 42 10.94 -11.86 25.34
CA ASP A 42 11.69 -12.36 26.48
C ASP A 42 13.17 -12.61 26.12
N GLU A 43 13.43 -13.21 24.95
CA GLU A 43 14.79 -13.55 24.51
C GLU A 43 15.44 -12.47 23.62
N GLY A 44 14.64 -11.69 22.89
CA GLY A 44 15.12 -10.86 21.79
C GLY A 44 15.57 -9.45 22.13
N SER A 45 15.45 -9.00 23.39
CA SER A 45 15.83 -7.66 23.86
C SER A 45 15.33 -6.53 22.94
N PRO A 46 14.01 -6.29 22.85
CA PRO A 46 13.44 -5.39 21.85
C PRO A 46 13.93 -3.94 22.01
N VAL A 47 14.39 -3.36 20.90
CA VAL A 47 14.89 -1.99 20.81
C VAL A 47 13.82 -1.06 20.24
N PHE A 48 13.59 0.07 20.91
CA PHE A 48 12.63 1.08 20.48
C PHE A 48 13.36 2.35 20.03
N THR A 49 13.38 2.60 18.72
CA THR A 49 14.01 3.79 18.16
C THR A 49 12.93 4.69 17.52
N PRO A 50 12.75 5.92 18.01
CA PRO A 50 11.87 6.89 17.34
C PRO A 50 12.55 7.37 16.05
N THR A 51 12.19 6.76 14.92
CA THR A 51 12.74 7.15 13.62
C THR A 51 11.85 8.20 12.96
N ARG A 52 12.46 9.31 12.51
CA ARG A 52 11.79 10.23 11.58
C ARG A 52 11.78 9.58 10.21
N LEU A 53 10.58 9.29 9.72
CA LEU A 53 10.42 8.78 8.37
C LEU A 53 10.76 9.90 7.37
N ALA A 54 11.49 9.54 6.32
CA ALA A 54 11.79 10.46 5.24
C ALA A 54 10.50 10.97 4.58
N THR A 55 10.55 12.19 4.07
CA THR A 55 9.43 12.77 3.32
C THR A 55 9.14 11.90 2.10
N CYS A 56 7.86 11.58 1.89
CA CYS A 56 7.43 10.88 0.69
C CYS A 56 7.67 11.77 -0.53
N SER A 57 8.29 11.24 -1.57
CA SER A 57 8.67 11.98 -2.77
C SER A 57 8.51 11.11 -4.01
N TRP A 58 8.28 11.74 -5.16
CA TRP A 58 8.28 11.05 -6.45
C TRP A 58 9.01 11.91 -7.47
N VAL A 59 10.17 11.44 -7.92
CA VAL A 59 10.97 12.08 -8.96
C VAL A 59 10.40 11.70 -10.32
N GLN A 60 9.90 12.69 -11.06
CA GLN A 60 9.27 12.48 -12.36
C GLN A 60 10.30 12.35 -13.49
N TYR A 61 11.18 11.34 -13.41
CA TYR A 61 12.19 11.10 -14.44
C TYR A 61 11.56 11.01 -15.85
N HIS A 62 10.36 10.45 -15.98
CA HIS A 62 9.67 10.33 -17.25
C HIS A 62 9.32 11.69 -17.94
N GLU A 63 9.38 12.81 -17.21
CA GLU A 63 9.14 14.17 -17.73
C GLU A 63 10.44 14.89 -18.12
N ALA A 64 11.62 14.34 -17.79
CA ALA A 64 12.87 14.99 -18.11
C ALA A 64 13.15 14.96 -19.63
N ALA A 65 13.70 16.06 -20.14
CA ALA A 65 13.90 16.26 -21.57
C ALA A 65 14.97 15.33 -22.17
N MET A 66 16.06 15.08 -21.43
CA MET A 66 17.20 14.29 -21.89
C MET A 66 17.74 13.40 -20.77
N PHE A 67 18.13 12.18 -21.15
CA PHE A 67 18.86 11.25 -20.30
C PHE A 67 20.08 10.70 -21.03
N PRO A 68 21.20 10.48 -20.32
CA PRO A 68 22.19 9.53 -20.78
C PRO A 68 21.51 8.18 -21.03
N THR A 69 21.81 7.54 -22.16
CA THR A 69 21.17 6.29 -22.56
C THR A 69 21.31 5.17 -21.52
N ASN A 70 22.42 5.17 -20.78
CA ASN A 70 22.79 4.20 -19.75
C ASN A 70 22.39 4.63 -18.33
N PHE A 71 21.64 5.72 -18.16
CA PHE A 71 21.19 6.16 -16.85
C PHE A 71 19.85 5.52 -16.47
N ILE A 72 19.83 4.82 -15.34
CA ILE A 72 18.63 4.21 -14.77
C ILE A 72 18.58 4.50 -13.26
N ALA A 73 17.39 4.82 -12.76
CA ALA A 73 17.11 4.97 -11.33
C ALA A 73 15.99 4.00 -10.94
N ILE A 74 16.10 3.35 -9.77
CA ILE A 74 15.16 2.35 -9.28
C ILE A 74 14.96 2.46 -7.75
N GLY A 75 13.89 1.87 -7.23
CA GLY A 75 13.68 1.84 -5.77
C GLY A 75 13.40 3.24 -5.20
N ASP A 76 14.05 3.59 -4.09
CA ASP A 76 13.80 4.85 -3.38
C ASP A 76 14.35 6.09 -4.11
N SER A 77 15.29 5.93 -5.03
CA SER A 77 15.77 7.06 -5.84
C SER A 77 14.73 7.58 -6.83
N THR A 78 13.72 6.77 -7.17
CA THR A 78 12.60 7.21 -8.02
C THR A 78 11.40 7.67 -7.21
N MET A 79 11.04 6.96 -6.13
CA MET A 79 9.82 7.23 -5.38
C MET A 79 9.94 6.78 -3.92
N GLY A 80 10.05 7.72 -2.98
CA GLY A 80 9.93 7.44 -1.55
C GLY A 80 8.47 7.33 -1.13
N LEU A 81 8.02 6.13 -0.74
CA LEU A 81 6.65 5.88 -0.27
C LEU A 81 6.58 5.89 1.25
N ASN A 82 5.38 6.12 1.78
CA ASN A 82 5.12 5.97 3.21
C ASN A 82 5.24 4.48 3.60
N PRO A 83 6.19 4.10 4.47
CA PRO A 83 6.46 2.70 4.77
C PRO A 83 5.31 2.01 5.53
N ILE A 84 4.34 2.77 6.07
CA ILE A 84 3.15 2.20 6.71
C ILE A 84 2.34 1.28 5.78
N TYR A 85 2.49 1.45 4.46
CA TYR A 85 1.80 0.65 3.46
C TYR A 85 2.57 -0.61 3.03
N GLY A 86 3.83 -0.78 3.46
CA GLY A 86 4.61 -2.01 3.19
C GLY A 86 4.99 -2.22 1.72
N GLN A 87 5.00 -1.16 0.90
CA GLN A 87 5.17 -1.27 -0.57
C GLN A 87 6.61 -1.17 -1.08
N GLY A 88 7.59 -0.92 -0.20
CA GLY A 88 8.98 -0.69 -0.60
C GLY A 88 9.59 -1.84 -1.40
N CYS A 89 9.47 -3.07 -0.89
CA CYS A 89 10.00 -4.27 -1.55
C CYS A 89 9.28 -4.57 -2.87
N SER A 90 7.95 -4.50 -2.90
CA SER A 90 7.20 -4.73 -4.15
C SER A 90 7.54 -3.70 -5.22
N LYS A 91 7.72 -2.43 -4.84
CA LYS A 91 8.13 -1.36 -5.75
C LYS A 91 9.50 -1.63 -6.39
N ILE A 92 10.52 -1.96 -5.61
CA ILE A 92 11.86 -2.22 -6.18
C ILE A 92 11.84 -3.47 -7.07
N MET A 93 11.08 -4.51 -6.71
CA MET A 93 10.91 -5.69 -7.55
C MET A 93 10.26 -5.35 -8.90
N VAL A 94 9.24 -4.49 -8.92
CA VAL A 94 8.65 -4.01 -10.19
C VAL A 94 9.69 -3.28 -11.05
N SER A 95 10.53 -2.44 -10.45
CA SER A 95 11.60 -1.74 -11.19
C SER A 95 12.64 -2.70 -11.75
N LEU A 96 13.07 -3.70 -10.97
CA LEU A 96 14.07 -4.69 -11.38
C LEU A 96 13.56 -5.61 -12.48
N LEU A 97 12.33 -6.13 -12.35
CA LEU A 97 11.73 -7.00 -13.37
C LEU A 97 11.49 -6.26 -14.69
N LEU A 98 11.12 -4.97 -14.62
CA LEU A 98 11.02 -4.13 -15.80
C LEU A 98 12.40 -3.97 -16.47
N LEU A 99 13.43 -3.66 -15.69
CA LEU A 99 14.78 -3.48 -16.21
C LEU A 99 15.33 -4.78 -16.84
N ASP A 100 15.21 -5.90 -16.14
CA ASP A 100 15.63 -7.23 -16.63
C ASP A 100 14.94 -7.58 -17.94
N ARG A 101 13.61 -7.41 -18.02
CA ARG A 101 12.86 -7.63 -19.25
C ARG A 101 13.39 -6.77 -20.39
N MET A 102 13.51 -5.46 -20.17
CA MET A 102 13.94 -4.52 -21.21
C MET A 102 15.37 -4.82 -21.70
N LEU A 103 16.27 -5.21 -20.79
CA LEU A 103 17.65 -5.59 -21.13
C LEU A 103 17.69 -6.89 -21.93
N ARG A 104 16.87 -7.89 -21.60
CA ARG A 104 16.78 -9.16 -22.35
C ARG A 104 16.18 -9.01 -23.75
N GLU A 105 15.32 -8.01 -23.93
CA GLU A 105 14.76 -7.67 -25.24
C GLU A 105 15.79 -6.96 -26.14
N GLN A 106 16.94 -6.51 -25.61
CA GLN A 106 18.04 -6.01 -26.42
C GLN A 106 18.86 -7.17 -27.02
N GLN A 107 19.32 -7.01 -28.26
CA GLN A 107 20.24 -7.96 -28.87
C GLN A 107 21.63 -7.80 -28.27
N TYR A 108 22.31 -8.93 -27.98
CA TYR A 108 23.58 -8.99 -27.24
C TYR A 108 24.73 -8.17 -27.88
N ASP A 109 24.67 -7.95 -29.20
CA ASP A 109 25.71 -7.25 -29.97
C ASP A 109 25.32 -5.81 -30.36
N GLN A 110 24.19 -5.30 -29.87
CA GLN A 110 23.75 -3.92 -30.16
C GLN A 110 23.97 -3.02 -28.95
N SER A 111 24.46 -1.80 -29.21
CA SER A 111 24.44 -0.73 -28.22
C SER A 111 23.01 -0.46 -27.76
N LEU A 112 22.83 -0.14 -26.48
CA LEU A 112 21.52 0.27 -25.94
C LEU A 112 20.88 1.35 -26.83
N SER A 113 19.60 1.16 -27.16
CA SER A 113 18.83 2.18 -27.88
C SER A 113 18.97 3.54 -27.20
N PRO A 114 19.22 4.65 -27.93
CA PRO A 114 19.29 5.99 -27.34
C PRO A 114 18.06 6.37 -26.51
N LEU A 115 16.91 5.72 -26.76
CA LEU A 115 15.64 5.93 -26.07
C LEU A 115 15.43 5.01 -24.86
N PHE A 116 16.36 4.11 -24.55
CA PHE A 116 16.23 3.08 -23.54
C PHE A 116 15.81 3.65 -22.17
N ALA A 117 16.57 4.62 -21.65
CA ALA A 117 16.25 5.27 -20.37
C ALA A 117 14.87 5.94 -20.38
N LYS A 118 14.52 6.63 -21.47
CA LYS A 118 13.22 7.31 -21.62
C LYS A 118 12.05 6.32 -21.64
N GLN A 119 12.19 5.23 -22.39
CA GLN A 119 11.21 4.15 -22.44
C GLN A 119 11.07 3.49 -21.06
N PHE A 120 12.18 3.21 -20.39
CA PHE A 120 12.19 2.64 -19.05
C PHE A 120 11.42 3.51 -18.05
N PHE A 121 11.70 4.82 -17.99
CA PHE A 121 11.00 5.70 -17.05
C PHE A 121 9.51 5.86 -17.39
N HIS A 122 9.14 5.83 -18.67
CA HIS A 122 7.73 5.89 -19.08
C HIS A 122 6.96 4.62 -18.67
N GLU A 123 7.55 3.44 -18.88
CA GLU A 123 6.94 2.18 -18.46
C GLU A 123 6.93 2.05 -16.93
N LEU A 124 8.01 2.47 -16.27
CA LEU A 124 8.09 2.47 -14.80
C LEU A 124 6.98 3.32 -14.19
N LYS A 125 6.77 4.55 -14.69
CA LYS A 125 5.66 5.43 -14.27
C LYS A 125 4.33 4.71 -14.37
N THR A 126 4.06 4.06 -15.50
CA THR A 126 2.79 3.35 -15.74
C THR A 126 2.56 2.25 -14.69
N ARG A 127 3.61 1.55 -14.28
CA ARG A 127 3.54 0.46 -13.29
C ARG A 127 3.48 0.93 -11.84
N THR A 128 4.11 2.05 -11.51
CA THR A 128 4.27 2.50 -10.10
C THR A 128 3.36 3.66 -9.71
N ARG A 129 2.77 4.39 -10.67
CA ARG A 129 1.88 5.55 -10.42
C ARG A 129 0.75 5.23 -9.45
N GLY A 130 0.13 4.05 -9.55
CA GLY A 130 -0.95 3.64 -8.66
C GLY A 130 -0.52 3.62 -7.19
N MET A 131 0.70 3.17 -6.89
CA MET A 131 1.25 3.14 -5.53
C MET A 131 1.35 4.55 -4.93
N TRP A 132 1.85 5.52 -5.70
CA TRP A 132 1.93 6.91 -5.27
C TRP A 132 0.55 7.51 -5.03
N VAL A 133 -0.34 7.41 -6.03
CA VAL A 133 -1.66 8.05 -6.01
C VAL A 133 -2.50 7.48 -4.86
N SER A 134 -2.53 6.15 -4.72
CA SER A 134 -3.29 5.47 -3.68
C SER A 134 -2.78 5.83 -2.28
N SER A 135 -1.46 5.72 -2.04
CA SER A 135 -0.85 6.03 -0.74
C SER A 135 -1.03 7.50 -0.35
N LYS A 136 -0.72 8.42 -1.28
CA LYS A 136 -0.87 9.86 -1.07
C LYS A 136 -2.30 10.24 -0.71
N TYR A 137 -3.28 9.72 -1.44
CA TYR A 137 -4.68 10.03 -1.17
C TYR A 137 -5.16 9.43 0.14
N GLU A 138 -4.69 8.25 0.53
CA GLU A 138 -4.99 7.69 1.85
C GLU A 138 -4.37 8.55 2.97
N ASP A 139 -3.15 9.06 2.79
CA ASP A 139 -2.47 9.94 3.74
C ASP A 139 -3.20 11.26 3.98
N TYR A 140 -3.93 11.80 3.00
CA TYR A 140 -4.72 13.03 3.17
C TYR A 140 -5.85 12.94 4.21
N GLN A 141 -6.16 11.73 4.71
CA GLN A 141 -7.05 11.55 5.88
C GLN A 141 -6.38 11.85 7.21
N ARG A 142 -5.05 11.93 7.25
CA ARG A 142 -4.29 12.16 8.47
C ARG A 142 -4.11 13.66 8.68
N SER A 143 -4.34 14.09 9.92
CA SER A 143 -4.04 15.46 10.34
C SER A 143 -2.53 15.75 10.28
N THR A 144 -1.70 14.73 10.45
CA THR A 144 -0.23 14.80 10.45
C THR A 144 0.40 14.83 9.05
N ALA A 145 -0.36 14.52 7.99
CA ALA A 145 0.12 14.61 6.62
C ALA A 145 -0.33 15.93 6.00
N GLY A 146 0.64 16.67 5.44
CA GLY A 146 0.39 17.84 4.60
C GLY A 146 0.02 17.40 3.17
N PRO A 147 -0.85 18.13 2.47
CA PRO A 147 -1.09 17.87 1.05
C PRO A 147 0.16 18.19 0.23
N SER A 148 0.34 17.50 -0.91
CA SER A 148 1.38 17.85 -1.87
C SER A 148 1.16 19.24 -2.44
N THR A 149 2.24 19.87 -2.94
CA THR A 149 2.21 21.19 -3.57
C THR A 149 1.09 21.30 -4.61
N GLY A 150 0.23 22.31 -4.48
CA GLY A 150 -0.90 22.55 -5.39
C GLY A 150 -2.13 21.65 -5.17
N GLU A 151 -2.10 20.74 -4.20
CA GLU A 151 -3.25 19.92 -3.83
C GLU A 151 -3.84 20.32 -2.48
N THR A 152 -5.07 19.86 -2.23
CA THR A 152 -5.77 20.00 -0.96
C THR A 152 -6.11 18.62 -0.40
N ARG A 153 -6.49 18.54 0.87
CA ARG A 153 -7.03 17.30 1.45
C ARG A 153 -8.29 16.79 0.74
N GLN A 154 -8.96 17.62 -0.06
CA GLN A 154 -10.15 17.23 -0.81
C GLN A 154 -9.81 16.41 -2.07
N ASN A 155 -8.59 16.54 -2.60
CA ASN A 155 -8.12 15.72 -3.71
C ASN A 155 -8.17 14.22 -3.31
N GLY A 156 -8.57 13.37 -4.25
CA GLY A 156 -8.68 11.92 -4.02
C GLY A 156 -9.87 11.48 -3.17
N LYS A 157 -10.83 12.37 -2.84
CA LYS A 157 -12.04 12.02 -2.07
C LYS A 157 -12.79 10.81 -2.61
N LEU A 158 -13.00 10.77 -3.93
CA LEU A 158 -13.71 9.66 -4.59
C LEU A 158 -12.93 8.35 -4.48
N VAL A 159 -11.61 8.40 -4.72
CA VAL A 159 -10.72 7.24 -4.59
C VAL A 159 -10.77 6.71 -3.15
N ARG A 160 -10.64 7.58 -2.15
CA ARG A 160 -10.77 7.19 -0.73
C ARG A 160 -12.13 6.60 -0.40
N TRP A 161 -13.21 7.17 -0.96
CA TRP A 161 -14.55 6.63 -0.77
C TRP A 161 -14.67 5.23 -1.36
N ALA A 162 -14.24 5.01 -2.61
CA ALA A 162 -14.22 3.70 -3.25
C ALA A 162 -13.37 2.70 -2.45
N ASN A 163 -12.17 3.10 -2.02
CA ASN A 163 -11.29 2.28 -1.19
C ASN A 163 -11.94 1.90 0.16
N ARG A 164 -12.72 2.80 0.78
CA ARG A 164 -13.50 2.46 1.98
C ARG A 164 -14.54 1.37 1.70
N LEU A 165 -15.27 1.45 0.59
CA LEU A 165 -16.25 0.42 0.21
C LEU A 165 -15.59 -0.93 -0.01
N VAL A 166 -14.47 -0.95 -0.75
CA VAL A 166 -13.69 -2.18 -1.01
C VAL A 166 -13.18 -2.78 0.30
N ARG A 167 -12.63 -1.97 1.21
CA ARG A 167 -12.16 -2.42 2.53
C ARG A 167 -13.29 -2.98 3.40
N GLN A 168 -14.46 -2.36 3.39
CA GLN A 168 -15.62 -2.87 4.11
C GLN A 168 -16.07 -4.22 3.54
N ALA A 169 -16.13 -4.35 2.21
CA ALA A 169 -16.46 -5.62 1.55
C ALA A 169 -15.42 -6.71 1.85
N ALA A 170 -14.14 -6.38 1.85
CA ALA A 170 -13.04 -7.28 2.18
C ALA A 170 -13.16 -7.87 3.60
N ARG A 171 -13.77 -7.18 4.56
CA ARG A 171 -14.00 -7.72 5.91
C ARG A 171 -14.99 -8.88 5.93
N LYS A 172 -15.88 -8.96 4.95
CA LYS A 172 -16.97 -9.96 4.88
C LYS A 172 -16.74 -11.01 3.80
N ASP A 173 -15.99 -10.70 2.75
CA ASP A 173 -15.74 -11.59 1.62
C ASP A 173 -14.25 -11.86 1.41
N VAL A 174 -13.85 -13.13 1.58
CA VAL A 174 -12.46 -13.59 1.45
C VAL A 174 -11.89 -13.39 0.04
N LYS A 175 -12.72 -13.43 -1.02
CA LYS A 175 -12.26 -13.22 -2.40
C LYS A 175 -11.93 -11.74 -2.61
N VAL A 176 -12.76 -10.83 -2.09
CA VAL A 176 -12.47 -9.39 -2.13
C VAL A 176 -11.22 -9.08 -1.29
N ALA A 177 -11.09 -9.66 -0.09
CA ALA A 177 -9.90 -9.53 0.74
C ALA A 177 -8.62 -9.99 0.04
N ARG A 178 -8.70 -11.14 -0.66
CA ARG A 178 -7.57 -11.68 -1.42
C ARG A 178 -7.17 -10.75 -2.56
N VAL A 179 -8.14 -10.25 -3.35
CA VAL A 179 -7.85 -9.30 -4.44
C VAL A 179 -7.22 -8.02 -3.89
N LEU A 180 -7.76 -7.47 -2.81
CA LEU A 180 -7.21 -6.28 -2.17
C LEU A 180 -5.77 -6.52 -1.66
N SER A 181 -5.51 -7.68 -1.05
CA SER A 181 -4.16 -8.08 -0.62
C SER A 181 -3.21 -8.25 -1.80
N SER A 182 -3.65 -8.87 -2.89
CA SER A 182 -2.85 -9.01 -4.11
C SER A 182 -2.50 -7.66 -4.72
N ILE A 183 -3.42 -6.69 -4.72
CA ILE A 183 -3.13 -5.32 -5.18
C ILE A 183 -2.14 -4.63 -4.24
N GLY A 184 -2.34 -4.75 -2.92
CA GLY A 184 -1.45 -4.15 -1.91
C GLY A 184 0.00 -4.62 -2.03
N HIS A 185 0.20 -5.89 -2.37
CA HIS A 185 1.52 -6.50 -2.59
C HIS A 185 1.99 -6.47 -4.06
N VAL A 186 1.22 -5.82 -4.95
CA VAL A 186 1.56 -5.66 -6.38
C VAL A 186 1.60 -6.99 -7.15
N PHE A 187 0.86 -8.00 -6.69
CA PHE A 187 0.60 -9.24 -7.42
C PHE A 187 -0.57 -9.12 -8.41
N ALA A 188 -1.34 -8.04 -8.34
CA ALA A 188 -2.43 -7.77 -9.26
C ALA A 188 -2.57 -6.26 -9.55
N LEU A 189 -3.09 -5.94 -10.73
CA LEU A 189 -3.45 -4.57 -11.09
C LEU A 189 -4.72 -4.12 -10.36
N GLU A 190 -4.88 -2.80 -10.17
CA GLU A 190 -6.09 -2.21 -9.58
C GLU A 190 -7.37 -2.58 -10.36
N SER A 191 -7.25 -2.80 -11.67
CA SER A 191 -8.34 -3.27 -12.54
C SER A 191 -8.91 -4.63 -12.14
N ALA A 192 -8.22 -5.42 -11.32
CA ALA A 192 -8.75 -6.65 -10.76
C ALA A 192 -10.00 -6.44 -9.90
N LEU A 193 -10.17 -5.24 -9.30
CA LEU A 193 -11.39 -4.86 -8.57
C LEU A 193 -12.59 -4.64 -9.51
N MET A 194 -12.34 -4.31 -10.78
CA MET A 194 -13.37 -4.05 -11.78
C MET A 194 -13.91 -5.32 -12.43
N ARG A 195 -13.41 -6.50 -12.04
CA ARG A 195 -13.97 -7.78 -12.50
C ARG A 195 -15.43 -7.90 -12.05
N PRO A 196 -16.38 -8.26 -12.92
CA PRO A 196 -17.82 -8.25 -12.60
C PRO A 196 -18.17 -9.01 -11.30
N GLY A 197 -17.58 -10.18 -11.09
CA GLY A 197 -17.80 -10.99 -9.89
C GLY A 197 -17.27 -10.34 -8.60
N ILE A 198 -16.23 -9.51 -8.66
CA ILE A 198 -15.71 -8.76 -7.52
C ILE A 198 -16.57 -7.52 -7.26
N LEU A 199 -16.95 -6.80 -8.31
CA LEU A 199 -17.86 -5.64 -8.22
C LEU A 199 -19.20 -6.03 -7.58
N LEU A 200 -19.82 -7.13 -8.04
CA LEU A 200 -21.06 -7.65 -7.46
C LEU A 200 -20.93 -7.92 -5.96
N LYS A 201 -19.81 -8.50 -5.52
CA LYS A 201 -19.53 -8.76 -4.11
C LYS A 201 -19.37 -7.48 -3.30
N ILE A 202 -18.68 -6.48 -3.86
CA ILE A 202 -18.54 -5.17 -3.22
C ILE A 202 -19.91 -4.52 -3.06
N LEU A 203 -20.73 -4.48 -4.11
CA LEU A 203 -22.08 -3.91 -4.07
C LEU A 203 -22.99 -4.65 -3.09
N TRP A 204 -23.00 -5.97 -3.10
CA TRP A 204 -23.78 -6.80 -2.18
C TRP A 204 -23.40 -6.55 -0.71
N ALA A 205 -22.11 -6.39 -0.42
CA ALA A 205 -21.64 -6.09 0.93
C ALA A 205 -22.13 -4.72 1.43
N GLN A 206 -22.43 -3.76 0.53
CA GLN A 206 -22.98 -2.45 0.89
C GLN A 206 -24.50 -2.53 1.15
N ILE A 207 -25.22 -3.27 0.31
CA ILE A 207 -26.68 -3.48 0.47
C ILE A 207 -26.96 -4.15 1.83
N THR A 208 -26.24 -5.22 2.14
CA THR A 208 -26.39 -5.96 3.41
C THR A 208 -25.99 -5.15 4.66
N GLN A 209 -25.15 -4.12 4.54
CA GLN A 209 -24.85 -3.21 5.65
C GLN A 209 -25.96 -2.19 5.88
N SER A 210 -26.54 -1.67 4.79
CA SER A 210 -27.64 -0.70 4.85
C SER A 210 -28.92 -1.31 5.45
N THR A 211 -29.18 -2.60 5.22
CA THR A 211 -30.31 -3.31 5.83
C THR A 211 -30.08 -3.60 7.31
N SER A 212 -28.88 -4.02 7.72
CA SER A 212 -28.57 -4.31 9.12
C SER A 212 -28.60 -3.06 10.01
N GLY A 213 -28.15 -1.90 9.50
CA GLY A 213 -28.21 -0.63 10.24
C GLY A 213 -29.63 -0.06 10.41
N LYS A 214 -30.59 -0.46 9.55
CA LYS A 214 -32.00 -0.09 9.70
C LYS A 214 -32.76 -0.98 10.70
N THR A 215 -32.28 -2.20 10.94
CA THR A 215 -32.88 -3.10 11.94
C THR A 215 -32.53 -2.69 13.37
N GLU A 216 -31.31 -2.20 13.63
CA GLU A 216 -30.96 -1.67 14.96
C GLU A 216 -31.69 -0.36 15.33
N LEU A 217 -31.98 0.50 14.34
CA LEU A 217 -32.77 1.73 14.56
C LEU A 217 -34.28 1.48 14.75
N ARG A 218 -34.75 0.23 14.67
CA ARG A 218 -36.15 -0.15 14.96
C ARG A 218 -36.31 -0.86 16.31
N LEU A 219 -35.22 -1.11 17.02
CA LEU A 219 -35.20 -1.78 18.33
C LEU A 219 -34.74 -0.85 19.48
N LEU A 220 -34.61 0.44 19.19
CA LEU A 220 -34.50 1.55 20.15
C LEU A 220 -35.73 2.46 19.98
#